data_AF-A0A7H4MK82-F1
#
_entry.id   AF-A0A7H4MK82-F1
#
_cell.length_a   1.000
_cell.length_b   1.000
_cell.length_c   1.000
_cell.angle_alpha   90.00
_cell.angle_beta   90.00
_cell.angle_gamma   90.00
#
_symmetry.space_group_name_H-M   'P 1'
#
loop_
_entity.id
_entity.type
_entity.pdbx_description
1 polymer ?
#
loop_
_entity_poly.entity_id
_entity_poly.type
_entity_poly.pdbx_seq_one_letter_code
_entity_poly.pdbx_strand_id
1 'polypeptide(L)'
;MDEGDYVEKGQPLVLLDPSDTAIALQQAEANLASTVRQVRGLYSTADNYRAQVAAKKVALQTAKSDYVRREKIVSSGAIAVEDLAHYRDAVTSAQSDLLAAEQALQNQSGDG
;
A
#
# COMPACT_ATOMS: atom_id res chain seq x y z
N MET A 1 35.51 43.37 30.28
CA MET A 1 36.42 43.33 29.13
C MET A 1 36.42 44.73 28.57
N ASP A 2 37.60 45.30 28.44
CA ASP A 2 37.81 46.66 27.96
C ASP A 2 37.57 46.69 26.44
N GLU A 3 37.16 47.83 25.94
CA GLU A 3 36.80 48.05 24.55
C GLU A 3 38.09 48.05 23.68
N GLY A 4 38.33 47.00 22.89
CA GLY A 4 39.35 47.02 21.82
C GLY A 4 40.41 45.90 21.76
N ASP A 5 40.14 44.67 22.20
CA ASP A 5 41.08 43.57 22.01
C ASP A 5 41.34 43.25 20.52
N TYR A 6 42.61 43.07 20.16
CA TYR A 6 43.06 42.69 18.80
C TYR A 6 42.68 41.24 18.52
N VAL A 7 41.96 40.99 17.43
CA VAL A 7 41.47 39.66 17.06
C VAL A 7 42.03 39.25 15.71
N GLU A 8 42.49 38.00 15.63
CA GLU A 8 43.03 37.45 14.40
C GLU A 8 41.89 37.00 13.47
N LYS A 9 42.11 37.04 12.16
CA LYS A 9 41.12 36.62 11.17
C LYS A 9 40.77 35.13 11.36
N GLY A 10 39.54 34.86 11.78
CA GLY A 10 39.04 33.51 12.05
C GLY A 10 38.89 33.19 13.54
N GLN A 11 39.32 34.08 14.44
CA GLN A 11 39.12 33.94 15.88
C GLN A 11 37.61 34.08 16.21
N PRO A 12 36.97 33.03 16.77
CA PRO A 12 35.58 33.12 17.20
C PRO A 12 35.48 34.11 18.36
N LEU A 13 34.69 35.17 18.19
CA LEU A 13 34.49 36.21 19.21
C LEU A 13 33.36 35.85 20.20
N VAL A 14 32.47 34.95 19.79
CA VAL A 14 31.35 34.44 20.57
C VAL A 14 31.16 32.97 20.22
N LEU A 15 31.04 32.13 21.24
CA LEU A 15 30.64 30.72 21.10
C LEU A 15 29.21 30.59 21.63
N LEU A 16 28.26 30.30 20.75
CA LEU A 16 26.87 29.98 21.12
C LEU A 16 26.83 28.58 21.76
N ASP A 17 26.01 28.40 22.80
CA ASP A 17 25.81 27.10 23.44
C ASP A 17 25.30 26.08 22.40
N PRO A 18 26.07 25.02 22.08
CA PRO A 18 25.71 24.09 21.02
C PRO A 18 24.60 23.12 21.42
N SER A 19 24.26 23.02 22.71
CA SER A 19 23.32 22.01 23.22
C SER A 19 21.94 22.09 22.58
N ASP A 20 21.37 23.29 22.46
CA ASP A 20 20.08 23.52 21.82
C ASP A 20 20.09 23.12 20.34
N THR A 21 21.16 23.45 19.63
CA THR A 21 21.30 23.09 18.21
C THR A 21 21.48 21.58 18.00
N ALA A 22 22.18 20.91 18.92
CA ALA A 22 22.35 19.47 18.88
C ALA A 22 21.05 18.73 19.17
N ILE A 23 20.26 19.20 20.15
CA ILE A 23 18.93 18.63 20.46
C ILE A 23 17.97 18.84 19.28
N ALA A 24 17.96 20.03 18.69
CA ALA A 24 17.13 20.32 17.52
C ALA A 24 17.49 19.44 16.32
N LEU A 25 18.79 19.22 16.06
CA LEU A 25 19.25 18.32 15.02
C LEU A 25 18.80 16.86 15.27
N GLN A 26 19.02 16.34 16.47
CA GLN A 26 18.60 14.98 16.83
C GLN A 26 17.08 14.80 16.68
N GLN A 27 16.29 15.81 17.04
CA GLN A 27 14.84 15.76 16.86
C GLN A 27 14.45 15.76 15.38
N ALA A 28 15.12 16.56 14.54
CA ALA A 28 14.89 16.58 13.10
C ALA A 28 15.24 15.22 12.44
N GLU A 29 16.35 14.60 12.84
CA GLU A 29 16.74 13.27 12.38
C GLU A 29 15.73 12.19 12.81
N ALA A 30 15.27 12.24 14.06
CA ALA A 30 14.26 11.32 14.57
C ALA A 30 12.92 11.46 13.83
N ASN A 31 12.49 12.70 13.56
CA ASN A 31 11.29 12.99 12.79
C ASN A 31 11.42 12.43 11.36
N LEU A 32 12.53 12.69 10.68
CA LEU A 32 12.80 12.15 9.35
C LEU A 32 12.76 10.62 9.35
N ALA A 33 13.43 9.97 10.30
CA ALA A 33 13.42 8.51 10.42
C ALA A 33 12.01 7.96 10.64
N SER A 34 11.17 8.67 11.42
CA SER A 34 9.77 8.32 11.62
C SER A 34 8.97 8.41 10.32
N THR A 35 9.10 9.52 9.60
CA THR A 35 8.44 9.74 8.30
C THR A 35 8.85 8.68 7.27
N VAL A 36 10.14 8.34 7.19
CA VAL A 36 10.62 7.27 6.29
C VAL A 36 9.97 5.93 6.62
N ARG A 37 9.84 5.57 7.91
CA ARG A 37 9.15 4.34 8.33
C ARG A 37 7.67 4.38 7.96
N GLN A 38 6.99 5.50 8.17
CA GLN A 38 5.59 5.68 7.81
C GLN A 38 5.37 5.47 6.31
N VAL A 39 6.18 6.13 5.47
CA VAL A 39 6.10 6.00 4.01
C VAL A 39 6.33 4.55 3.56
N ARG A 40 7.35 3.87 4.12
CA ARG A 40 7.57 2.44 3.85
C ARG A 40 6.35 1.58 4.23
N GLY A 41 5.71 1.90 5.34
CA GLY A 41 4.46 1.27 5.75
C GLY A 41 3.34 1.46 4.72
N LEU A 42 3.14 2.69 4.24
CA LEU A 42 2.13 3.00 3.21
C LEU A 42 2.35 2.19 1.92
N TYR A 43 3.59 2.11 1.44
CA TYR A 43 3.92 1.30 0.25
C TYR A 43 3.66 -0.19 0.48
N SER A 44 4.06 -0.73 1.64
CA SER A 44 3.80 -2.13 2.00
C SER A 44 2.31 -2.45 2.03
N THR A 45 1.49 -1.51 2.52
CA THR A 45 0.03 -1.64 2.53
C THR A 45 -0.53 -1.62 1.11
N ALA A 46 -0.08 -0.69 0.26
CA ALA A 46 -0.50 -0.63 -1.14
C ALA A 46 -0.15 -1.91 -1.92
N ASP A 47 1.04 -2.47 -1.70
CA ASP A 47 1.46 -3.74 -2.30
C ASP A 47 0.58 -4.92 -1.87
N ASN A 48 0.13 -4.91 -0.60
CA ASN A 48 -0.80 -5.93 -0.11
C ASN A 48 -2.15 -5.87 -0.84
N TYR A 49 -2.72 -4.68 -1.04
CA TYR A 49 -3.96 -4.51 -1.80
C TYR A 49 -3.80 -4.88 -3.28
N ARG A 50 -2.66 -4.54 -3.92
CA ARG A 50 -2.35 -4.99 -5.29
C ARG A 50 -2.33 -6.51 -5.40
N ALA A 51 -1.73 -7.20 -4.43
CA ALA A 51 -1.71 -8.65 -4.38
C ALA A 51 -3.13 -9.24 -4.22
N GLN A 52 -3.97 -8.63 -3.39
CA GLN A 52 -5.37 -9.05 -3.23
C GLN A 52 -6.16 -8.90 -4.54
N VAL A 53 -6.01 -7.77 -5.25
CA VAL A 53 -6.61 -7.58 -6.58
C VAL A 53 -6.15 -8.66 -7.55
N ALA A 54 -4.85 -8.96 -7.60
CA ALA A 54 -4.30 -10.01 -8.46
C ALA A 54 -4.91 -11.39 -8.13
N ALA A 55 -5.03 -11.73 -6.84
CA ALA A 55 -5.65 -12.97 -6.40
C ALA A 55 -7.13 -13.06 -6.82
N LYS A 56 -7.91 -11.98 -6.66
CA LYS A 56 -9.32 -11.95 -7.07
C LYS A 56 -9.50 -12.01 -8.59
N LYS A 57 -8.57 -11.45 -9.37
CA LYS A 57 -8.55 -11.63 -10.84
C LYS A 57 -8.39 -13.10 -11.22
N VAL A 58 -7.46 -13.81 -10.58
CA VAL A 58 -7.27 -15.25 -10.80
C VAL A 58 -8.53 -16.03 -10.41
N ALA A 59 -9.13 -15.74 -9.26
CA ALA A 59 -10.36 -16.39 -8.82
C ALA A 59 -11.51 -16.22 -9.83
N LEU A 60 -11.71 -15.01 -10.37
CA LEU A 60 -12.72 -14.76 -11.40
C LEU A 60 -12.43 -15.54 -12.69
N GLN A 61 -11.18 -15.63 -13.13
CA GLN A 61 -10.81 -16.40 -14.32
C GLN A 61 -11.06 -17.90 -14.13
N THR A 62 -10.76 -18.43 -12.94
CA THR A 62 -11.07 -19.81 -12.58
C THR A 62 -12.57 -20.07 -12.62
N ALA A 63 -13.37 -19.24 -11.95
CA ALA A 63 -14.83 -19.37 -11.94
C ALA A 63 -15.44 -19.33 -13.34
N LYS A 64 -14.96 -18.42 -14.21
CA LYS A 64 -15.39 -18.36 -15.62
C LYS A 64 -15.02 -19.62 -16.39
N SER A 65 -13.83 -20.15 -16.18
CA SER A 65 -13.37 -21.38 -16.83
C SER A 65 -14.19 -22.60 -16.37
N ASP A 66 -14.53 -22.68 -15.09
CA ASP A 66 -15.41 -23.71 -14.54
C ASP A 66 -16.82 -23.64 -15.10
N TYR A 67 -17.39 -22.43 -15.19
CA TYR A 67 -18.68 -22.21 -15.82
C TYR A 67 -18.71 -22.72 -17.26
N VAL A 68 -17.73 -22.32 -18.09
CA VAL A 68 -17.63 -22.76 -19.50
C VAL A 68 -17.46 -24.28 -19.61
N ARG A 69 -16.69 -24.90 -18.69
CA ARG A 69 -16.57 -26.37 -18.63
C ARG A 69 -17.93 -27.00 -18.33
N ARG A 70 -18.67 -26.48 -17.35
CA ARG A 70 -19.96 -27.04 -16.95
C ARG A 70 -21.04 -26.85 -18.01
N GLU A 71 -21.06 -25.71 -18.69
CA GLU A 71 -21.97 -25.42 -19.80
C GLU A 71 -21.88 -26.50 -20.89
N LYS A 72 -20.65 -26.88 -21.28
CA LYS A 72 -20.42 -27.96 -22.26
C LYS A 72 -20.97 -29.31 -21.80
N ILE A 73 -20.85 -29.64 -20.52
CA ILE A 73 -21.33 -30.93 -19.96
C ILE A 73 -22.87 -30.94 -19.84
N VAL A 74 -23.50 -29.81 -19.49
CA VAL A 74 -24.97 -29.68 -19.54
C VAL A 74 -25.46 -29.86 -20.96
N SER A 75 -24.78 -29.24 -21.94
CA SER A 75 -25.19 -29.31 -23.35
C SER A 75 -25.14 -30.73 -23.93
N SER A 76 -24.31 -31.61 -23.36
CA SER A 76 -24.28 -33.05 -23.70
C SER A 76 -25.31 -33.90 -22.94
N GLY A 77 -26.14 -33.31 -22.08
CA GLY A 77 -27.16 -34.00 -21.29
C GLY A 77 -26.61 -34.80 -20.11
N ALA A 78 -25.34 -34.60 -19.73
CA ALA A 78 -24.64 -35.45 -18.77
C ALA A 78 -24.82 -35.03 -17.29
N ILE A 79 -25.40 -33.86 -17.03
CA ILE A 79 -25.57 -33.27 -15.68
C ILE A 79 -26.82 -32.38 -15.61
N ALA A 80 -27.25 -32.03 -14.38
CA ALA A 80 -28.41 -31.17 -14.12
C ALA A 80 -28.18 -29.70 -14.48
N VAL A 81 -29.24 -28.98 -14.85
CA VAL A 81 -29.21 -27.54 -15.16
C VAL A 81 -28.94 -26.70 -13.90
N GLU A 82 -29.43 -27.13 -12.72
CA GLU A 82 -29.10 -26.51 -11.43
C GLU A 82 -27.60 -26.40 -11.17
N ASP A 83 -26.79 -27.36 -11.63
CA ASP A 83 -25.33 -27.28 -11.46
C ASP A 83 -24.77 -26.04 -12.16
N LEU A 84 -25.26 -25.72 -13.36
CA LEU A 84 -24.78 -24.57 -14.12
C LEU A 84 -25.15 -23.23 -13.45
N ALA A 85 -26.29 -23.18 -12.76
CA ALA A 85 -26.70 -22.01 -11.98
C ALA A 85 -25.69 -21.72 -10.86
N HIS A 86 -25.22 -22.75 -10.13
CA HIS A 86 -24.19 -22.58 -9.10
C HIS A 86 -22.89 -22.00 -9.63
N TYR A 87 -22.43 -22.44 -10.82
CA TYR A 87 -21.21 -21.86 -11.42
C TYR A 87 -21.43 -20.44 -11.93
N ARG A 88 -22.64 -20.09 -12.40
CA ARG A 88 -22.98 -18.70 -12.76
C ARG A 88 -22.92 -17.78 -11.54
N ASP A 89 -23.44 -18.25 -10.42
CA ASP A 89 -23.42 -17.51 -9.16
C ASP A 89 -21.99 -17.37 -8.63
N ALA A 90 -21.16 -18.40 -8.78
CA ALA A 90 -19.73 -18.33 -8.46
C ALA A 90 -18.98 -17.28 -9.30
N VAL A 91 -19.27 -17.18 -10.61
CA VAL A 91 -18.70 -16.11 -11.46
C VAL A 91 -19.14 -14.73 -10.95
N THR A 92 -20.42 -14.58 -10.63
CA THR A 92 -20.97 -13.31 -10.14
C THR A 92 -20.34 -12.89 -8.82
N SER A 93 -20.20 -13.84 -7.89
CA SER A 93 -19.53 -13.62 -6.60
C SER A 93 -18.06 -13.23 -6.79
N ALA A 94 -17.31 -13.96 -7.62
CA ALA A 94 -15.90 -13.65 -7.87
C ALA A 94 -15.70 -12.27 -8.55
N GLN A 95 -16.67 -11.84 -9.37
CA GLN A 95 -16.65 -10.52 -9.99
C GLN A 95 -16.87 -9.41 -8.96
N SER A 96 -17.84 -9.58 -8.06
CA SER A 96 -18.11 -8.64 -6.97
C SER A 96 -16.91 -8.53 -6.01
N ASP A 97 -16.28 -9.67 -5.69
CA ASP A 97 -15.08 -9.71 -4.86
C ASP A 97 -13.90 -8.94 -5.49
N LEU A 98 -13.73 -9.06 -6.81
CA LEU A 98 -12.70 -8.31 -7.53
C LEU A 98 -12.97 -6.81 -7.47
N LEU A 99 -14.21 -6.38 -7.75
CA LEU A 99 -14.61 -4.98 -7.65
C LEU A 99 -14.35 -4.40 -6.26
N ALA A 100 -14.68 -5.16 -5.20
CA ALA A 100 -14.42 -4.74 -3.83
C ALA A 100 -12.91 -4.59 -3.54
N ALA A 101 -12.07 -5.53 -4.03
CA ALA A 101 -10.63 -5.45 -3.87
C ALA A 101 -10.02 -4.27 -4.65
N GLU A 102 -10.53 -3.97 -5.85
CA GLU A 102 -10.09 -2.82 -6.65
C GLU A 102 -10.47 -1.49 -5.97
N GLN A 103 -11.67 -1.40 -5.39
CA GLN A 103 -12.09 -0.23 -4.62
C GLN A 103 -11.23 -0.04 -3.36
N ALA A 104 -10.90 -1.12 -2.65
CA ALA A 104 -10.03 -1.05 -1.47
C ALA A 104 -8.62 -0.52 -1.81
N LEU A 105 -8.04 -0.96 -2.94
CA LEU A 105 -6.77 -0.44 -3.44
C LEU A 105 -6.86 1.04 -3.83
N GLN A 106 -7.98 1.45 -4.44
CA GLN A 106 -8.20 2.85 -4.82
C GLN A 106 -8.29 3.77 -3.59
N ASN A 107 -9.06 3.37 -2.59
CA ASN A 107 -9.22 4.13 -1.34
C ASN A 107 -7.87 4.31 -0.62
N GLN A 108 -7.06 3.24 -0.55
CA GLN A 108 -5.71 3.31 0.02
C GLN A 108 -4.79 4.29 -0.73
N SER A 109 -4.98 4.45 -2.03
CA SER A 109 -4.17 5.35 -2.85
C SER A 109 -4.63 6.81 -2.78
N GLY A 110 -5.83 7.07 -2.26
CA GLY A 110 -6.37 8.43 -2.06
C GLY A 110 -6.13 9.02 -0.67
N ASP A 111 -5.82 8.18 0.32
CA ASP A 111 -5.58 8.57 1.72
C ASP A 111 -4.09 8.77 2.08
N GLY A 112 -3.17 8.65 1.10
CA GLY A 112 -1.72 8.85 1.27
C GLY A 112 -1.22 10.10 0.57
#